data_AF-A0A924NXF9-F1
#
_entry.id   AF-A0A924NXF9-F1
#
_cell.length_a   1.000
_cell.length_b   1.000
_cell.length_c   1.000
_cell.angle_alpha   90.00
_cell.angle_beta   90.00
_cell.angle_gamma   90.00
#
_symmetry.space_group_name_H-M   'P 1'
#
loop_
_entity.id
_entity.type
_entity.pdbx_description
1 polymer ?
#
loop_
_entity_poly.entity_id
_entity_poly.type
_entity_poly.pdbx_seq_one_letter_code
_entity_poly.pdbx_strand_id
1 'polypeptide(L)'
;IGGIGNISVLHANGRTSGFDTGPGNVLMDAWIGRHQGKPFDDGGAWSAGGVVNQGLLTRLTSDPYFALPAPKSTGRDLFHLTWLDAMLAGMEEIAPQDVQATLTALTAHTIAEAIRGETVSAEAVYVCGGGAYNAQLLAMLEQALGGTTKVVSTAALGVAPNRVEALAFAWLGYRFHKREAGNLPAVTGAKGPRILGALYPA
;
A
#
# COMPACT_ATOMS: atom_id res chain seq x y z
N ILE A 1 -3.72 -1.23 2.08
CA ILE A 1 -2.60 -0.48 2.69
C ILE A 1 -2.37 -1.02 4.10
N GLY A 2 -1.50 -2.04 4.20
CA GLY A 2 -0.97 -2.56 5.46
C GLY A 2 0.42 -2.00 5.72
N GLY A 3 1.33 -2.80 6.28
CA GLY A 3 2.76 -2.42 6.35
C GLY A 3 3.36 -2.21 4.96
N ILE A 4 2.98 -3.07 4.00
CA ILE A 4 3.24 -2.93 2.56
C ILE A 4 1.96 -2.47 1.87
N GLY A 5 2.12 -1.63 0.84
CA GLY A 5 1.05 -1.22 -0.05
C GLY A 5 0.93 -2.22 -1.19
N ASN A 6 -0.29 -2.62 -1.52
CA ASN A 6 -0.61 -3.51 -2.62
C ASN A 6 -1.92 -3.07 -3.28
N ILE A 7 -2.05 -3.34 -4.57
CA ILE A 7 -3.26 -3.02 -5.35
C ILE A 7 -3.85 -4.28 -5.99
N SER A 8 -5.15 -4.21 -6.26
CA SER A 8 -5.86 -5.11 -7.17
C SER A 8 -6.67 -4.26 -8.13
N VAL A 9 -6.42 -4.40 -9.43
CA VAL A 9 -7.10 -3.62 -10.47
C VAL A 9 -8.15 -4.50 -11.13
N LEU A 10 -9.40 -4.06 -11.06
CA LEU A 10 -10.55 -4.75 -11.61
C LEU A 10 -11.01 -4.02 -12.88
N HIS A 11 -10.74 -4.59 -14.05
CA HIS A 11 -11.16 -4.00 -15.32
C HIS A 11 -12.59 -4.43 -15.67
N ALA A 12 -13.34 -3.54 -16.33
CA ALA A 12 -14.71 -3.83 -16.78
C ALA A 12 -14.82 -5.05 -17.72
N ASN A 13 -13.74 -5.41 -18.41
CA ASN A 13 -13.67 -6.60 -19.26
C ASN A 13 -13.34 -7.90 -18.50
N GLY A 14 -13.29 -7.87 -17.16
CA GLY A 14 -13.00 -9.03 -16.32
C GLY A 14 -11.51 -9.31 -16.11
N ARG A 15 -10.59 -8.58 -16.75
CA ARG A 15 -9.16 -8.68 -16.44
C ARG A 15 -8.91 -8.22 -15.00
N THR A 16 -8.09 -8.98 -14.28
CA THR A 16 -7.62 -8.63 -12.93
C THR A 16 -6.10 -8.71 -12.88
N SER A 17 -5.48 -7.67 -12.34
CA SER A 17 -4.04 -7.61 -12.03
C SER A 17 -3.84 -7.18 -10.58
N GLY A 18 -2.66 -7.41 -10.02
CA GLY A 18 -2.32 -7.01 -8.67
C GLY A 18 -0.87 -7.28 -8.34
N PHE A 19 -0.29 -6.45 -7.48
CA PHE A 19 1.11 -6.49 -7.06
C PHE A 19 1.34 -5.54 -5.88
N ASP A 20 2.50 -5.66 -5.24
CA ASP A 20 2.91 -4.72 -4.19
C ASP A 20 3.48 -3.43 -4.82
N THR A 21 3.05 -2.28 -4.30
CA THR A 21 3.47 -0.96 -4.78
C THR A 21 4.70 -0.43 -4.04
N GLY A 22 5.00 -0.99 -2.86
CA GLY A 22 6.10 -0.56 -1.99
C GLY A 22 5.65 -0.37 -0.54
N PRO A 23 6.26 0.56 0.22
CA PRO A 23 5.91 0.75 1.62
C PRO A 23 4.48 1.30 1.76
N GLY A 24 3.68 0.62 2.59
CA GLY A 24 2.44 1.15 3.13
C GLY A 24 2.77 1.92 4.41
N ASN A 25 2.31 1.43 5.56
CA ASN A 25 2.54 2.07 6.85
C ASN A 25 3.93 1.79 7.46
N VAL A 26 4.68 0.80 6.96
CA VAL A 26 5.87 0.28 7.67
C VAL A 26 6.91 1.35 8.00
N LEU A 27 7.19 2.28 7.08
CA LEU A 27 8.16 3.35 7.31
C LEU A 27 7.59 4.46 8.19
N MET A 28 6.31 4.82 8.00
CA MET A 28 5.62 5.83 8.80
C MET A 28 5.51 5.40 10.27
N ASP A 29 5.15 4.15 10.52
CA ASP A 29 5.02 3.56 11.86
C ASP A 29 6.39 3.50 12.54
N ALA A 30 7.43 3.09 11.81
CA ALA A 30 8.78 3.01 12.36
C ALA A 30 9.36 4.39 12.67
N TRP A 31 9.08 5.40 11.84
CA TRP A 31 9.56 6.76 12.03
C TRP A 31 8.89 7.45 13.22
N ILE A 32 7.56 7.38 13.33
CA ILE A 32 6.87 7.93 14.50
C ILE A 32 7.20 7.15 15.78
N GLY A 33 7.44 5.84 15.69
CA GLY A 33 7.96 5.04 16.80
C GLY A 33 9.31 5.54 17.29
N ARG A 34 10.23 5.85 16.37
CA ARG A 34 11.55 6.42 16.70
C ARG A 34 11.47 7.80 17.36
N HIS A 35 10.58 8.68 16.90
CA HIS A 35 10.58 10.09 17.31
C HIS A 35 9.57 10.45 18.41
N GLN A 36 8.47 9.69 18.55
CA GLN A 36 7.43 9.94 19.55
C GLN A 36 7.12 8.73 20.43
N GLY A 37 7.74 7.56 20.19
CA GLY A 37 7.42 6.33 20.92
C GLY A 37 6.01 5.80 20.66
N LYS A 38 5.31 6.30 19.63
CA LYS A 38 3.95 5.88 19.26
C LYS A 38 3.99 4.74 18.24
N PRO A 39 3.02 3.81 18.27
CA PRO A 39 3.02 2.68 17.35
C PRO A 39 2.68 3.06 15.90
N PHE A 40 1.92 4.13 15.69
CA PHE A 40 1.53 4.65 14.37
C PHE A 40 1.12 6.12 14.48
N ASP A 41 1.02 6.79 13.32
CA ASP A 41 0.54 8.18 13.21
C ASP A 41 -0.99 8.20 13.08
N ASP A 42 -1.66 8.48 14.21
CA ASP A 42 -3.11 8.39 14.31
C ASP A 42 -3.81 9.43 13.42
N GLY A 43 -4.62 8.94 12.48
CA GLY A 43 -5.27 9.75 11.44
C GLY A 43 -4.32 10.46 10.46
N GLY A 44 -3.00 10.24 10.56
CA GLY A 44 -2.00 11.07 9.88
C GLY A 44 -1.85 12.46 10.49
N ALA A 45 -2.17 12.64 11.78
CA ALA A 45 -2.16 13.94 12.43
C ALA A 45 -0.75 14.56 12.49
N TRP A 46 0.29 13.75 12.69
CA TRP A 46 1.66 14.25 12.71
C TRP A 46 2.12 14.62 11.31
N SER A 47 1.90 13.74 10.32
CA SER A 47 2.26 14.01 8.92
C SER A 47 1.52 15.20 8.33
N ALA A 48 0.27 15.44 8.71
CA ALA A 48 -0.52 16.59 8.25
C ALA A 48 0.04 17.95 8.68
N GLY A 49 0.81 18.01 9.76
CA GLY A 49 1.46 19.24 10.22
C GLY A 49 2.84 19.49 9.62
N GLY A 50 3.38 18.54 8.84
CA GLY A 50 4.68 18.68 8.17
C GLY A 50 4.56 19.17 6.75
N VAL A 51 5.70 19.52 6.16
CA VAL A 51 5.84 19.91 4.76
C VAL A 51 6.58 18.80 4.01
N VAL A 52 6.02 18.36 2.88
CA VAL A 52 6.66 17.35 2.04
C VAL A 52 7.97 17.91 1.48
N ASN A 53 9.09 17.25 1.79
CA ASN A 53 10.38 17.58 1.22
C ASN A 53 10.54 16.88 -0.14
N GLN A 54 10.48 17.65 -1.23
CA GLN A 54 10.52 17.11 -2.58
C GLN A 54 11.87 16.47 -2.95
N GLY A 55 12.98 16.97 -2.39
CA GLY A 55 14.30 16.38 -2.60
C GLY A 55 14.40 14.98 -1.99
N LEU A 56 13.91 14.83 -0.75
CA LEU A 56 13.83 13.53 -0.09
C LEU A 56 12.84 12.60 -0.80
N LEU A 57 11.66 13.09 -1.21
CA LEU A 57 10.69 12.28 -1.96
C LEU A 57 11.32 11.70 -3.23
N THR A 58 11.99 12.55 -4.01
CA THR A 58 12.70 12.14 -5.24
C THR A 58 13.74 11.05 -4.94
N ARG A 59 14.54 11.23 -3.88
CA ARG A 59 15.54 10.24 -3.47
C ARG A 59 14.90 8.93 -3.04
N LEU A 60 13.85 8.95 -2.22
CA LEU A 60 13.11 7.75 -1.81
C LEU A 60 12.55 7.00 -3.03
N THR A 61 11.97 7.71 -4.00
CA THR A 61 11.40 7.10 -5.22
C THR A 61 12.45 6.59 -6.22
N SER A 62 13.73 6.90 -6.01
CA SER A 62 14.83 6.41 -6.86
C SER A 62 15.26 4.96 -6.57
N ASP A 63 14.71 4.33 -5.53
CA ASP A 63 15.00 2.93 -5.24
C ASP A 63 14.63 2.03 -6.43
N PRO A 64 15.53 1.11 -6.87
CA PRO A 64 15.28 0.26 -8.03
C PRO A 64 13.99 -0.55 -7.98
N TYR A 65 13.47 -0.85 -6.78
CA TYR A 65 12.22 -1.57 -6.61
C TYR A 65 11.04 -0.90 -7.33
N PHE A 66 10.99 0.44 -7.30
CA PHE A 66 9.89 1.19 -7.91
C PHE A 66 9.87 1.06 -9.43
N ALA A 67 11.04 0.86 -10.07
CA ALA A 67 11.17 0.65 -11.51
C ALA A 67 10.88 -0.79 -11.98
N LEU A 68 10.75 -1.77 -11.06
CA LEU A 68 10.45 -3.16 -11.44
C LEU A 68 9.05 -3.29 -12.05
N PRO A 69 8.86 -4.07 -13.14
CA PRO A 69 7.55 -4.39 -13.68
C PRO A 69 6.80 -5.39 -12.79
N ALA A 70 5.47 -5.44 -12.91
CA ALA A 70 4.66 -6.51 -12.32
C ALA A 70 4.87 -7.84 -13.10
N PRO A 71 4.73 -9.02 -12.45
CA PRO A 71 4.41 -9.24 -11.04
C PRO A 71 5.62 -8.98 -10.13
N LYS A 72 5.40 -8.26 -9.02
CA LYS A 72 6.41 -7.99 -7.99
C LYS A 72 5.79 -8.01 -6.60
N SER A 73 6.60 -8.40 -5.61
CA SER A 73 6.25 -8.37 -4.19
C SER A 73 7.45 -7.89 -3.37
N THR A 74 7.18 -7.34 -2.19
CA THR A 74 8.21 -6.89 -1.25
C THR A 74 7.74 -7.09 0.19
N GLY A 75 8.65 -6.85 1.13
CA GLY A 75 8.38 -7.00 2.55
C GLY A 75 9.21 -6.07 3.41
N ARG A 76 9.28 -6.41 4.69
CA ARG A 76 10.13 -5.72 5.68
C ARG A 76 11.63 -5.89 5.41
N ASP A 77 11.98 -6.80 4.52
CA ASP A 77 13.37 -7.08 4.13
C ASP A 77 14.00 -5.95 3.31
N LEU A 78 13.18 -5.12 2.64
CA LEU A 78 13.64 -3.97 1.87
C LEU A 78 13.32 -2.64 2.56
N PHE A 79 12.06 -2.41 2.90
CA PHE A 79 11.62 -1.13 3.48
C PHE A 79 11.65 -1.18 5.01
N HIS A 80 12.75 -0.71 5.58
CA HIS A 80 12.98 -0.66 7.03
C HIS A 80 13.77 0.60 7.43
N LEU A 81 13.94 0.82 8.74
CA LEU A 81 14.59 2.02 9.28
C LEU A 81 16.03 2.23 8.78
N THR A 82 16.85 1.17 8.71
CA THR A 82 18.21 1.30 8.19
C THR A 82 18.25 1.73 6.72
N TRP A 83 17.29 1.28 5.89
CA TRP A 83 17.14 1.77 4.52
C TRP A 83 16.78 3.26 4.51
N LEU A 84 15.86 3.68 5.38
CA LEU A 84 15.47 5.08 5.52
C LEU A 84 16.64 5.95 6.00
N ASP A 85 17.45 5.47 6.95
CA ASP A 85 18.64 6.18 7.44
C ASP A 85 19.64 6.43 6.31
N ALA A 86 19.84 5.45 5.42
CA ALA A 86 20.68 5.62 4.24
C ALA A 86 20.10 6.63 3.24
N MET A 87 18.78 6.70 3.10
CA MET A 87 18.10 7.71 2.26
C MET A 87 18.15 9.11 2.87
N LEU A 88 18.24 9.23 4.20
CA LEU A 88 18.34 10.50 4.92
C LEU A 88 19.78 11.02 5.07
N ALA A 89 20.80 10.18 4.83
CA ALA A 89 22.20 10.59 4.97
C ALA A 89 22.53 11.81 4.09
N GLY A 90 23.04 12.88 4.71
CA GLY A 90 23.30 14.17 4.07
C GLY A 90 22.08 15.10 3.97
N MET A 91 20.97 14.78 4.67
CA MET A 91 19.74 15.58 4.74
C MET A 91 19.29 15.79 6.19
N GLU A 92 20.24 15.91 7.12
CA GLU A 92 20.00 15.94 8.57
C GLU A 92 19.19 17.15 9.05
N GLU A 93 19.10 18.20 8.23
CA GLU A 93 18.37 19.43 8.56
C GLU A 93 16.85 19.30 8.38
N ILE A 94 16.36 18.24 7.73
CA ILE A 94 14.92 18.04 7.54
C ILE A 94 14.27 17.72 8.89
N ALA A 95 13.27 18.51 9.28
CA ALA A 95 12.55 18.28 10.52
C ALA A 95 11.91 16.88 10.52
N PRO A 96 11.88 16.14 11.65
CA PRO A 96 11.30 14.81 11.68
C PRO A 96 9.83 14.74 11.24
N GLN A 97 9.07 15.81 11.49
CA GLN A 97 7.69 15.91 11.02
C GLN A 97 7.58 16.02 9.49
N ASP A 98 8.52 16.71 8.85
CA ASP A 98 8.61 16.83 7.39
C ASP A 98 9.04 15.50 6.76
N VAL A 99 9.91 14.74 7.43
CA VAL A 99 10.21 13.35 7.03
C VAL A 99 8.94 12.50 7.09
N GLN A 100 8.13 12.58 8.16
CA GLN A 100 6.87 11.84 8.26
C GLN A 100 5.89 12.23 7.14
N ALA A 101 5.75 13.52 6.85
CA ALA A 101 4.95 14.02 5.73
C ALA A 101 5.44 13.46 4.40
N THR A 102 6.77 13.42 4.20
CA THR A 102 7.40 12.89 3.00
C THR A 102 7.22 11.38 2.85
N LEU A 103 7.28 10.61 3.94
CA LEU A 103 6.98 9.17 3.94
C LEU A 103 5.52 8.89 3.61
N THR A 104 4.59 9.72 4.12
CA THR A 104 3.16 9.63 3.75
C THR A 104 2.98 9.90 2.25
N ALA A 105 3.66 10.93 1.74
CA ALA A 105 3.66 11.25 0.32
C ALA A 105 4.29 10.15 -0.55
N LEU A 106 5.34 9.47 -0.09
CA LEU A 106 5.94 8.32 -0.78
C LEU A 106 4.91 7.20 -0.99
N THR A 107 4.18 6.82 0.07
CA THR A 107 3.14 5.79 -0.04
C THR A 107 2.03 6.20 -1.01
N ALA A 108 1.53 7.44 -0.91
CA ALA A 108 0.53 7.96 -1.84
C ALA A 108 1.03 7.97 -3.29
N HIS A 109 2.24 8.48 -3.51
CA HIS A 109 2.85 8.60 -4.84
C HIS A 109 3.06 7.22 -5.49
N THR A 110 3.64 6.27 -4.78
CA THR A 110 3.94 4.93 -5.32
C THR A 110 2.66 4.14 -5.65
N ILE A 111 1.60 4.30 -4.85
CA ILE A 111 0.28 3.73 -5.18
C ILE A 111 -0.31 4.42 -6.42
N ALA A 112 -0.25 5.76 -6.51
CA ALA A 112 -0.78 6.49 -7.64
C ALA A 112 -0.08 6.14 -8.97
N GLU A 113 1.26 6.02 -8.96
CA GLU A 113 2.04 5.57 -10.11
C GLU A 113 1.67 4.14 -10.52
N ALA A 114 1.51 3.23 -9.56
CA ALA A 114 1.07 1.86 -9.83
C ALA A 114 -0.31 1.80 -10.49
N ILE A 115 -1.26 2.63 -10.03
CA ILE A 115 -2.60 2.74 -10.64
C ILE A 115 -2.50 3.29 -12.07
N ARG A 116 -1.74 4.37 -12.28
CA ARG A 116 -1.52 4.96 -13.61
C ARG A 116 -0.89 3.99 -14.60
N GLY A 117 0.00 3.12 -14.13
CA GLY A 117 0.62 2.07 -14.95
C GLY A 117 -0.37 1.03 -15.49
N GLU A 118 -1.48 0.79 -14.79
CA GLU A 118 -2.50 -0.20 -15.17
C GLU A 118 -3.69 0.39 -15.93
N THR A 119 -4.03 1.66 -15.71
CA THR A 119 -5.13 2.34 -16.39
C THR A 119 -4.91 3.85 -16.51
N VAL A 120 -5.39 4.42 -17.62
CA VAL A 120 -5.40 5.87 -17.87
C VAL A 120 -6.42 6.58 -16.98
N SER A 121 -7.50 5.87 -16.58
CA SER A 121 -8.53 6.40 -15.70
C SER A 121 -9.12 5.28 -14.86
N ALA A 122 -9.01 5.42 -13.53
CA ALA A 122 -9.74 4.60 -12.59
C ALA A 122 -11.02 5.35 -12.19
N GLU A 123 -12.17 4.67 -12.20
CA GLU A 123 -13.43 5.28 -11.77
C GLU A 123 -13.42 5.57 -10.26
N ALA A 124 -12.88 4.63 -9.48
CA ALA A 124 -12.75 4.76 -8.03
C ALA A 124 -11.60 3.88 -7.51
N VAL A 125 -11.06 4.28 -6.37
CA VAL A 125 -10.08 3.53 -5.58
C VAL A 125 -10.69 3.23 -4.22
N TYR A 126 -10.82 1.94 -3.91
CA TYR A 126 -11.35 1.47 -2.63
C TYR A 126 -10.23 0.98 -1.71
N VAL A 127 -10.01 1.70 -0.61
CA VAL A 127 -8.89 1.46 0.30
C VAL A 127 -9.31 0.56 1.47
N CYS A 128 -8.47 -0.42 1.79
CA CYS A 128 -8.59 -1.28 2.96
C CYS A 128 -7.24 -1.41 3.70
N GLY A 129 -7.25 -2.09 4.86
CA GLY A 129 -6.11 -2.14 5.79
C GLY A 129 -6.02 -0.89 6.67
N GLY A 130 -4.98 -0.83 7.51
CA GLY A 130 -4.78 0.25 8.49
C GLY A 130 -4.67 1.64 7.84
N GLY A 131 -4.05 1.75 6.66
CA GLY A 131 -3.91 3.02 5.94
C GLY A 131 -5.24 3.64 5.49
N ALA A 132 -6.34 2.88 5.46
CA ALA A 132 -7.68 3.42 5.18
C ALA A 132 -8.20 4.38 6.28
N TYR A 133 -7.58 4.36 7.47
CA TYR A 133 -7.91 5.26 8.58
C TYR A 133 -6.98 6.49 8.65
N ASN A 134 -5.97 6.58 7.80
CA ASN A 134 -5.09 7.73 7.72
C ASN A 134 -5.67 8.74 6.71
N ALA A 135 -6.38 9.76 7.22
CA ALA A 135 -7.06 10.74 6.39
C ALA A 135 -6.08 11.55 5.52
N GLN A 136 -4.90 11.87 6.07
CA GLN A 136 -3.87 12.59 5.34
C GLN A 136 -3.33 11.77 4.16
N LEU A 137 -3.11 10.46 4.35
CA LEU A 137 -2.68 9.56 3.29
C LEU A 137 -3.73 9.47 2.17
N LEU A 138 -5.01 9.35 2.51
CA LEU A 138 -6.09 9.29 1.51
C LEU A 138 -6.18 10.59 0.71
N ALA A 139 -6.06 11.74 1.38
CA ALA A 139 -6.05 13.05 0.72
C ALA A 139 -4.84 13.21 -0.22
N MET A 140 -3.65 12.84 0.23
CA MET A 140 -2.44 12.85 -0.61
C MET A 140 -2.55 11.90 -1.80
N LEU A 141 -3.18 10.72 -1.63
CA LEU A 141 -3.40 9.76 -2.72
C LEU A 141 -4.39 10.31 -3.75
N GLU A 142 -5.49 10.92 -3.31
CA GLU A 142 -6.46 11.56 -4.20
C GLU A 142 -5.82 12.70 -5.00
N GLN A 143 -5.02 13.55 -4.33
CA GLN A 143 -4.23 14.60 -4.99
C GLN A 143 -3.22 14.00 -5.98
N ALA A 144 -2.50 12.95 -5.59
CA ALA A 144 -1.53 12.28 -6.46
C ALA A 144 -2.21 11.65 -7.68
N LEU A 145 -3.49 11.28 -7.61
CA LEU A 145 -4.31 10.80 -8.73
C LEU A 145 -4.99 11.93 -9.55
N GLY A 146 -4.61 13.19 -9.30
CA GLY A 146 -5.11 14.35 -10.05
C GLY A 146 -6.46 14.88 -9.56
N GLY A 147 -6.96 14.42 -8.42
CA GLY A 147 -8.19 14.93 -7.77
C GLY A 147 -9.51 14.55 -8.46
N THR A 148 -9.48 13.80 -9.56
CA THR A 148 -10.68 13.33 -10.28
C THR A 148 -11.07 11.91 -9.94
N THR A 149 -10.10 11.09 -9.52
CA THR A 149 -10.34 9.70 -9.11
C THR A 149 -10.79 9.68 -7.66
N LYS A 150 -12.00 9.17 -7.40
CA LYS A 150 -12.53 9.08 -6.05
C LYS A 150 -11.74 8.07 -5.22
N VAL A 151 -11.12 8.52 -4.13
CA VAL A 151 -10.42 7.65 -3.16
C VAL A 151 -11.29 7.50 -1.91
N VAL A 152 -11.80 6.29 -1.66
CA VAL A 152 -12.69 6.03 -0.52
C VAL A 152 -12.37 4.72 0.17
N SER A 153 -12.75 4.61 1.45
CA SER A 153 -12.67 3.36 2.18
C SER A 153 -13.60 2.30 1.58
N THR A 154 -13.18 1.03 1.65
CA THR A 154 -14.02 -0.15 1.38
C THR A 154 -15.29 -0.22 2.23
N ALA A 155 -15.40 0.57 3.30
CA ALA A 155 -16.64 0.76 4.05
C ALA A 155 -17.79 1.26 3.15
N ALA A 156 -17.48 2.04 2.10
CA ALA A 156 -18.46 2.49 1.11
C ALA A 156 -19.09 1.33 0.32
N LEU A 157 -18.43 0.16 0.29
CA LEU A 157 -18.93 -1.08 -0.31
C LEU A 157 -19.54 -2.04 0.71
N GLY A 158 -19.78 -1.58 1.95
CA GLY A 158 -20.36 -2.38 3.02
C GLY A 158 -19.37 -3.28 3.77
N VAL A 159 -18.07 -3.16 3.51
CA VAL A 159 -17.04 -3.97 4.19
C VAL A 159 -16.08 -3.07 4.97
N ALA A 160 -16.01 -3.24 6.30
CA ALA A 160 -15.06 -2.48 7.11
C ALA A 160 -13.61 -2.74 6.65
N PRO A 161 -12.77 -1.70 6.48
CA PRO A 161 -11.45 -1.84 5.86
C PRO A 161 -10.48 -2.75 6.63
N ASN A 162 -10.64 -2.89 7.95
CA ASN A 162 -9.86 -3.82 8.77
C ASN A 162 -10.34 -5.27 8.72
N ARG A 163 -11.44 -5.57 8.02
CA ARG A 163 -12.00 -6.92 7.88
C ARG A 163 -11.74 -7.56 6.52
N VAL A 164 -11.34 -6.78 5.51
CA VAL A 164 -11.19 -7.26 4.12
C VAL A 164 -10.24 -8.46 4.04
N GLU A 165 -9.06 -8.39 4.66
CA GLU A 165 -8.10 -9.50 4.66
C GLU A 165 -8.64 -10.74 5.38
N ALA A 166 -9.22 -10.58 6.58
CA ALA A 166 -9.80 -11.69 7.33
C ALA A 166 -10.93 -12.39 6.55
N LEU A 167 -11.79 -11.62 5.87
CA LEU A 167 -12.83 -12.13 4.99
C LEU A 167 -12.24 -12.85 3.77
N ALA A 168 -11.15 -12.33 3.19
CA ALA A 168 -10.45 -13.00 2.10
C ALA A 168 -9.89 -14.37 2.52
N PHE A 169 -9.31 -14.49 3.72
CA PHE A 169 -8.87 -15.78 4.26
C PHE A 169 -10.04 -16.75 4.53
N ALA A 170 -11.15 -16.27 5.08
CA ALA A 170 -12.35 -17.08 5.26
C ALA A 170 -12.89 -17.59 3.90
N TRP A 171 -12.90 -16.71 2.89
CA TRP A 171 -13.28 -17.06 1.52
C TRP A 171 -12.31 -18.08 0.90
N LEU A 172 -11.00 -17.96 1.12
CA LEU A 172 -10.03 -18.97 0.69
C LEU A 172 -10.28 -20.33 1.34
N GLY A 173 -10.63 -20.36 2.63
CA GLY A 173 -11.06 -21.59 3.30
C GLY A 173 -12.30 -22.21 2.66
N TYR A 174 -13.30 -21.40 2.31
CA TYR A 174 -14.48 -21.83 1.56
C TYR A 174 -14.11 -22.39 0.16
N ARG A 175 -13.24 -21.71 -0.59
CA ARG A 175 -12.78 -22.15 -1.92
C ARG A 175 -12.02 -23.47 -1.84
N PHE A 176 -11.14 -23.62 -0.84
CA PHE A 176 -10.46 -24.88 -0.58
C PHE A 176 -11.47 -26.01 -0.29
N HIS A 177 -12.46 -25.76 0.56
CA HIS A 177 -13.51 -26.72 0.88
C HIS A 177 -14.32 -27.14 -0.36
N LYS A 178 -14.59 -26.21 -1.27
CA LYS A 178 -15.26 -26.47 -2.56
C LYS A 178 -14.35 -27.05 -3.65
N ARG A 179 -13.05 -27.21 -3.39
CA ARG A 179 -12.03 -27.64 -4.37
C ARG A 179 -11.94 -26.71 -5.57
N GLU A 180 -12.10 -25.41 -5.34
CA GLU A 180 -12.03 -24.37 -6.35
C GLU A 180 -10.72 -23.58 -6.24
N ALA A 181 -10.28 -22.99 -7.35
CA ALA A 181 -9.04 -22.21 -7.36
C ALA A 181 -9.14 -20.96 -6.47
N GLY A 182 -8.08 -20.70 -5.70
CA GLY A 182 -7.97 -19.52 -4.83
C GLY A 182 -7.03 -18.43 -5.35
N ASN A 183 -6.21 -18.72 -6.36
CA ASN A 183 -5.32 -17.75 -7.00
C ASN A 183 -5.85 -17.29 -8.37
N LEU A 184 -5.25 -16.22 -8.87
CA LEU A 184 -5.34 -15.80 -10.27
C LEU A 184 -3.92 -15.82 -10.88
N PRO A 185 -3.65 -16.64 -11.91
CA PRO A 185 -2.36 -16.70 -12.59
C PRO A 185 -1.85 -15.34 -13.09
N ALA A 186 -2.76 -14.49 -13.58
CA ALA A 186 -2.46 -13.14 -14.05
C ALA A 186 -1.94 -12.21 -12.93
N VAL A 187 -2.24 -12.52 -11.66
CA VAL A 187 -1.76 -11.77 -10.50
C VAL A 187 -0.43 -12.35 -10.00
N THR A 188 -0.34 -13.67 -9.88
CA THR A 188 0.79 -14.31 -9.17
C THR A 188 1.89 -14.83 -10.08
N GLY A 189 1.71 -14.84 -11.41
CA GLY A 189 2.62 -15.51 -12.35
C GLY A 189 2.61 -17.05 -12.28
N ALA A 190 1.61 -17.65 -11.63
CA ALA A 190 1.54 -19.11 -11.52
C ALA A 190 1.26 -19.76 -12.88
N LYS A 191 1.74 -21.00 -13.10
CA LYS A 191 1.51 -21.76 -14.35
C LYS A 191 0.03 -22.05 -14.67
N GLY A 192 -0.87 -21.81 -13.72
CA GLY A 192 -2.30 -22.00 -13.88
C GLY A 192 -3.05 -21.89 -12.54
N PRO A 193 -4.39 -22.03 -12.56
CA PRO A 193 -5.20 -21.97 -11.34
C PRO A 193 -4.83 -23.09 -10.36
N ARG A 194 -4.88 -22.81 -9.06
CA ARG A 194 -4.52 -23.71 -7.96
C ARG A 194 -5.53 -23.62 -6.83
N ILE A 195 -5.90 -24.77 -6.28
CA ILE A 195 -6.52 -24.86 -4.96
C ILE A 195 -5.44 -24.51 -3.94
N LEU A 196 -5.70 -23.53 -3.08
CA LEU A 196 -4.74 -23.04 -2.09
C LEU A 196 -5.10 -23.54 -0.70
N GLY A 197 -4.09 -23.76 0.15
CA GLY A 197 -4.25 -24.15 1.55
C GLY A 197 -4.14 -25.66 1.79
N ALA A 198 -4.23 -26.03 3.06
CA ALA A 198 -4.21 -27.40 3.54
C ALA A 198 -5.27 -27.59 4.63
N LEU A 199 -5.82 -28.80 4.74
CA LEU A 199 -6.80 -29.16 5.77
C LEU A 199 -6.08 -29.74 6.98
N TYR A 200 -6.32 -29.14 8.14
CA TYR A 200 -5.88 -29.66 9.43
C TYR A 200 -7.15 -30.03 10.22
N PRO A 201 -7.47 -31.32 10.36
CA PRO A 201 -8.65 -31.76 11.11
C PRO A 201 -8.60 -31.27 12.57
N ALA A 202 -9.78 -31.02 13.13
CA ALA A 202 -9.95 -30.53 14.51
C ALA A 202 -9.54 -31.58 15.56
#